data_AF-A0AAD9PA21-F1
#
_entry.id   AF-A0AAD9PA21-F1
#
_cell.length_a   1.000
_cell.length_b   1.000
_cell.length_c   1.000
_cell.angle_alpha   90.00
_cell.angle_beta   90.00
_cell.angle_gamma   90.00
#
_symmetry.space_group_name_H-M   'P 1'
#
loop_
_entity.id
_entity.type
_entity.pdbx_description
1 polymer ?
#
loop_
_entity_poly.entity_id
_entity_poly.type
_entity_poly.pdbx_seq_one_letter_code
_entity_poly.pdbx_strand_id
1 'polypeptide(L)'
;MARGRGGLQSGPAANECWKQAMQLLEEDETVRGVQVMATERGQWLDRPDLLVRAARHYEGAAQILIRHAVMTASQFITTTACPPAPLDTWVTAECPARIDISGGWSDTPPITYEHGGAVLNAAISLDGKKPIGAKVKRTGRLELVLHLVDEGGDNTHWVISDLSQMADYTQPSAPGKWLHLACLECCHIDDLLKFLCLLVCDWPFIFGRFHPYSGIT
;
A
#
# COMPACT_ATOMS: atom_id res chain seq x y z
N MET A 1 7.62 -34.42 4.58
CA MET A 1 8.19 -33.53 5.60
C MET A 1 9.68 -33.37 5.33
N ALA A 2 10.15 -32.13 5.14
CA ALA A 2 11.57 -31.85 4.90
C ALA A 2 12.35 -32.18 6.19
N ARG A 3 13.30 -33.11 6.11
CA ARG A 3 14.07 -33.68 7.23
C ARG A 3 15.01 -32.66 7.89
N GLY A 4 14.48 -31.62 8.53
CA GLY A 4 15.27 -30.57 9.20
C GLY A 4 16.07 -29.66 8.26
N ARG A 5 16.05 -29.90 6.95
CA ARG A 5 16.45 -28.93 5.92
C ARG A 5 15.21 -28.09 5.65
N GLY A 6 15.16 -26.86 6.15
CA GLY A 6 14.00 -25.97 6.06
C GLY A 6 13.26 -26.07 4.73
N GLY A 7 11.93 -26.13 4.78
CA GLY A 7 11.10 -26.29 3.59
C GLY A 7 11.33 -25.17 2.57
N LEU A 8 10.98 -25.44 1.31
CA LEU A 8 10.98 -24.44 0.25
C LEU A 8 10.00 -23.29 0.54
N GLN A 9 9.08 -23.42 1.48
CA GLN A 9 8.18 -22.34 1.90
C GLN A 9 8.23 -22.18 3.41
N SER A 10 8.76 -21.06 3.89
CA SER A 10 8.47 -20.47 5.21
C SER A 10 9.32 -19.21 5.48
N GLY A 11 8.67 -18.05 5.49
CA GLY A 11 9.11 -16.85 6.22
C GLY A 11 10.14 -15.93 5.55
N PRO A 12 10.23 -14.66 6.01
CA PRO A 12 11.18 -13.69 5.48
C PRO A 12 12.58 -14.25 5.56
N ALA A 13 13.36 -14.02 4.51
CA ALA A 13 14.70 -14.54 4.32
C ALA A 13 15.69 -13.88 5.31
N ALA A 14 15.53 -14.15 6.60
CA ALA A 14 16.38 -13.65 7.68
C ALA A 14 17.60 -14.58 7.84
N ASN A 15 18.41 -14.66 6.78
CA ASN A 15 19.71 -15.30 6.89
C ASN A 15 20.73 -14.25 7.33
N GLU A 16 21.41 -14.48 8.45
CA GLU A 16 22.36 -13.53 9.02
C GLU A 16 23.46 -13.11 8.04
N CYS A 17 23.88 -13.99 7.13
CA CYS A 17 24.92 -13.67 6.14
C CYS A 17 24.49 -12.56 5.16
N TRP A 18 23.19 -12.42 4.90
CA TRP A 18 22.64 -11.40 3.98
C TRP A 18 22.25 -10.10 4.68
N LYS A 19 22.19 -10.11 6.02
CA LYS A 19 21.68 -8.99 6.83
C LYS A 19 22.48 -7.71 6.62
N GLN A 20 23.81 -7.82 6.58
CA GLN A 20 24.68 -6.66 6.33
C GLN A 20 24.39 -6.04 4.95
N ALA A 21 24.20 -6.87 3.93
CA ALA A 21 23.91 -6.38 2.59
C ALA A 21 22.55 -5.65 2.55
N MET A 22 21.52 -6.21 3.20
CA MET A 22 20.21 -5.56 3.31
C MET A 22 20.28 -4.24 4.07
N GLN A 23 21.04 -4.19 5.17
CA GLN A 23 21.22 -2.96 5.94
C GLN A 23 21.87 -1.85 5.11
N LEU A 24 22.90 -2.17 4.32
CA LEU A 24 23.51 -1.21 3.41
C LEU A 24 22.52 -0.68 2.38
N LEU A 25 21.62 -1.52 1.86
CA LEU A 25 20.57 -1.08 0.94
C LEU A 25 19.53 -0.18 1.63
N GLU A 26 19.13 -0.51 2.86
CA GLU A 26 18.24 0.31 3.69
C GLU A 26 18.86 1.69 3.99
N GLU A 27 20.17 1.76 4.17
CA GLU A 27 20.95 3.00 4.38
C GLU A 27 21.26 3.77 3.09
N ASP A 28 20.64 3.38 1.95
CA ASP A 28 20.83 3.94 0.61
C ASP A 28 22.26 3.79 0.04
N GLU A 29 23.10 2.96 0.66
CA GLU A 29 24.44 2.58 0.19
C GLU A 29 24.39 1.53 -0.94
N THR A 30 23.60 1.80 -1.99
CA THR A 30 23.22 0.83 -3.03
C THR A 30 24.41 0.08 -3.65
N VAL A 31 25.48 0.80 -4.03
CA VAL A 31 26.66 0.19 -4.67
C VAL A 31 27.35 -0.81 -3.75
N ARG A 32 27.55 -0.44 -2.47
CA ARG A 32 28.18 -1.31 -1.48
C ARG A 32 27.28 -2.48 -1.12
N GLY A 33 25.98 -2.23 -0.94
CA GLY A 33 24.99 -3.28 -0.68
C GLY A 33 25.00 -4.37 -1.77
N VAL A 34 24.94 -3.97 -3.05
CA VAL A 34 24.99 -4.90 -4.19
C VAL A 34 26.31 -5.68 -4.25
N GLN A 35 27.45 -5.04 -3.94
CA GLN A 35 28.75 -5.73 -3.89
C GLN A 35 28.81 -6.80 -2.79
N VAL A 36 28.29 -6.49 -1.60
CA VAL A 36 28.21 -7.46 -0.49
C VAL A 36 27.27 -8.61 -0.86
N MET A 37 26.12 -8.32 -1.49
CA MET A 37 25.20 -9.36 -2.00
C MET A 37 25.86 -10.27 -3.04
N ALA A 38 26.67 -9.71 -3.94
CA ALA A 38 27.37 -10.49 -4.96
C ALA A 38 28.44 -11.41 -4.34
N THR A 39 29.13 -10.92 -3.30
CA THR A 39 30.12 -11.67 -2.54
C THR A 39 29.47 -12.84 -1.80
N GLU A 40 28.36 -12.60 -1.11
CA GLU A 40 27.63 -13.65 -0.39
C GLU A 40 27.02 -14.68 -1.35
N ARG A 41 26.44 -14.24 -2.47
CA ARG A 41 25.96 -15.14 -3.53
C ARG A 41 27.06 -16.09 -4.00
N GLY A 42 28.29 -15.62 -4.12
CA GLY A 42 29.45 -16.41 -4.57
C GLY A 42 29.66 -17.65 -3.71
N GLN A 43 29.38 -17.59 -2.40
CA GLN A 43 29.51 -18.73 -1.49
C GLN A 43 28.37 -19.75 -1.63
N TRP A 44 27.30 -19.41 -2.36
CA TRP A 44 26.07 -20.20 -2.47
C TRP A 44 25.88 -20.84 -3.85
N LEU A 45 26.75 -20.55 -4.83
CA LEU A 45 26.62 -21.01 -6.22
C LEU A 45 26.78 -22.54 -6.38
N ASP A 46 27.58 -23.18 -5.52
CA ASP A 46 27.90 -24.61 -5.64
C ASP A 46 26.75 -25.55 -5.25
N ARG A 47 25.65 -25.00 -4.71
CA ARG A 47 24.51 -25.76 -4.23
C ARG A 47 23.19 -25.22 -4.80
N PRO A 48 22.47 -26.00 -5.62
CA PRO A 48 21.21 -25.56 -6.22
C PRO A 48 20.16 -25.10 -5.20
N ASP A 49 20.10 -25.71 -4.02
CA ASP A 49 19.16 -25.32 -2.96
C ASP A 49 19.53 -23.98 -2.29
N LEU A 50 20.83 -23.66 -2.19
CA LEU A 50 21.30 -22.36 -1.73
C LEU A 50 21.08 -21.30 -2.81
N LEU A 51 21.32 -21.62 -4.08
CA LEU A 51 21.04 -20.69 -5.19
C LEU A 51 19.58 -20.21 -5.21
N VAL A 52 18.62 -21.12 -5.03
CA VAL A 52 17.19 -20.77 -4.94
C VAL A 52 16.90 -19.88 -3.73
N ARG A 53 17.61 -20.07 -2.61
CA ARG A 53 17.48 -19.20 -1.42
C ARG A 53 18.13 -17.84 -1.64
N ALA A 54 19.30 -17.78 -2.31
CA ALA A 54 19.96 -16.53 -2.68
C ALA A 54 19.04 -15.65 -3.54
N ALA A 55 18.33 -16.25 -4.51
CA ALA A 55 17.36 -15.52 -5.35
C ALA A 55 16.31 -14.75 -4.53
N ARG A 56 15.83 -15.30 -3.40
CA ARG A 56 14.88 -14.63 -2.51
C ARG A 56 15.48 -13.43 -1.79
N HIS A 57 16.78 -13.48 -1.47
CA HIS A 57 17.48 -12.33 -0.92
C HIS A 57 17.58 -11.23 -1.99
N TYR A 58 17.85 -11.57 -3.25
CA TYR A 58 17.77 -10.60 -4.36
C TYR A 58 16.37 -10.02 -4.55
N GLU A 59 15.32 -10.82 -4.40
CA GLU A 59 13.94 -10.32 -4.42
C GLU A 59 13.67 -9.32 -3.28
N GLY A 60 14.09 -9.64 -2.05
CA GLY A 60 13.98 -8.71 -0.92
C GLY A 60 14.78 -7.42 -1.11
N ALA A 61 16.01 -7.51 -1.65
CA ALA A 61 16.81 -6.35 -2.00
C ALA A 61 16.15 -5.49 -3.08
N ALA A 62 15.56 -6.10 -4.10
CA ALA A 62 14.79 -5.38 -5.13
C ALA A 62 13.59 -4.67 -4.50
N GLN A 63 12.89 -5.28 -3.54
CA GLN A 63 11.79 -4.64 -2.81
C GLN A 63 12.25 -3.39 -2.03
N ILE A 64 13.43 -3.42 -1.40
CA ILE A 64 14.01 -2.25 -0.71
C ILE A 64 14.24 -1.11 -1.72
N LEU A 65 14.89 -1.40 -2.84
CA LEU A 65 15.21 -0.40 -3.86
C LEU A 65 13.96 0.15 -4.55
N ILE A 66 12.98 -0.71 -4.85
CA ILE A 66 11.67 -0.29 -5.38
C ILE A 66 10.98 0.63 -4.38
N ARG A 67 11.00 0.30 -3.08
CA ARG A 67 10.43 1.14 -2.03
C ARG A 67 11.13 2.51 -2.00
N HIS A 68 12.46 2.57 -2.05
CA HIS A 68 13.18 3.86 -2.09
C HIS A 68 12.75 4.69 -3.31
N ALA A 69 12.68 4.08 -4.50
CA ALA A 69 12.22 4.73 -5.71
C ALA A 69 10.78 5.25 -5.58
N VAL A 70 9.84 4.44 -5.07
CA VAL A 70 8.45 4.83 -4.85
C VAL A 70 8.34 5.99 -3.84
N MET A 71 9.12 5.93 -2.76
CA MET A 71 9.09 6.98 -1.72
C MET A 71 9.60 8.33 -2.21
N THR A 72 10.35 8.39 -3.33
CA THR A 72 10.71 9.67 -3.97
C THR A 72 9.50 10.47 -4.45
N ALA A 73 8.34 9.82 -4.70
CA ALA A 73 7.11 10.50 -5.08
C ALA A 73 6.69 11.58 -4.08
N SER A 74 7.00 11.39 -2.79
CA SER A 74 6.73 12.37 -1.72
C SER A 74 7.39 13.73 -1.96
N GLN A 75 8.53 13.77 -2.66
CA GLN A 75 9.24 15.00 -2.99
C GLN A 75 8.47 15.88 -3.99
N PHE A 76 7.53 15.30 -4.72
CA PHE A 76 6.69 15.97 -5.71
C PHE A 76 5.30 16.33 -5.18
N ILE A 77 4.97 15.94 -3.95
CA ILE A 77 3.70 16.26 -3.31
C ILE A 77 3.87 17.60 -2.58
N THR A 78 3.06 18.60 -2.98
CA THR A 78 3.00 19.88 -2.28
C THR A 78 1.71 19.97 -1.48
N THR A 79 1.83 20.18 -0.17
CA THR A 79 0.69 20.47 0.70
C THR A 79 0.61 21.96 0.98
N THR A 80 -0.61 22.48 1.17
CA THR A 80 -0.82 23.86 1.59
C THR A 80 -1.53 23.85 2.93
N ALA A 81 -1.01 24.60 3.90
CA ALA A 81 -1.66 24.75 5.18
C ALA A 81 -3.04 25.43 4.97
N CYS A 82 -4.08 24.80 5.49
CA CYS A 82 -5.43 25.35 5.50
C CYS A 82 -5.99 25.38 6.93
N PRO A 83 -6.91 26.31 7.24
CA PRO A 83 -7.62 26.27 8.52
C PRO A 83 -8.33 24.92 8.69
N PRO A 84 -8.32 24.33 9.90
CA PRO A 84 -8.99 23.06 10.12
C PRO A 84 -10.49 23.21 9.93
N ALA A 85 -11.14 22.16 9.42
CA ALA A 85 -12.59 22.12 9.34
C ALA A 85 -13.24 22.37 10.72
N PRO A 86 -14.41 23.04 10.78
CA PRO A 86 -15.14 23.20 12.02
C PRO A 86 -15.46 21.86 12.67
N LEU A 87 -15.56 21.86 14.00
CA LEU A 87 -15.98 20.68 14.74
C LEU A 87 -17.36 20.22 14.27
N ASP A 88 -17.53 18.90 14.23
CA ASP A 88 -18.75 18.20 13.87
C ASP A 88 -19.31 18.53 12.47
N THR A 89 -18.47 19.07 11.58
CA THR A 89 -18.83 19.34 10.19
C THR A 89 -18.22 18.27 9.27
N TRP A 90 -19.05 17.66 8.43
CA TRP A 90 -18.63 16.71 7.42
C TRP A 90 -18.01 17.43 6.21
N VAL A 91 -16.84 16.96 5.80
CA VAL A 91 -16.20 17.28 4.51
C VAL A 91 -16.26 16.02 3.66
N THR A 92 -16.72 16.15 2.41
CA THR A 92 -16.91 15.02 1.49
C THR A 92 -16.03 15.20 0.26
N ALA A 93 -15.36 14.13 -0.16
CA ALA A 93 -14.64 14.04 -1.41
C ALA A 93 -15.18 12.86 -2.24
N GLU A 94 -15.42 13.09 -3.53
CA GLU A 94 -15.97 12.08 -4.45
C GLU A 94 -15.19 12.09 -5.76
N CYS A 95 -14.86 10.91 -6.27
CA CYS A 95 -14.17 10.74 -7.55
C CYS A 95 -14.89 9.73 -8.47
N PRO A 96 -14.84 9.96 -9.81
CA PRO A 96 -15.35 9.00 -10.77
C PRO A 96 -14.52 7.70 -10.74
N ALA A 97 -15.12 6.59 -11.15
CA ALA A 97 -14.37 5.39 -11.44
C ALA A 97 -13.48 5.60 -12.68
N ARG A 98 -12.47 4.75 -12.87
CA ARG A 98 -11.65 4.74 -14.08
C ARG A 98 -11.79 3.41 -14.81
N ILE A 99 -11.79 3.46 -16.13
CA ILE A 99 -11.57 2.29 -16.99
C ILE A 99 -10.31 2.50 -17.82
N ASP A 100 -9.53 1.44 -17.98
CA ASP A 100 -8.36 1.44 -18.85
C ASP A 100 -8.77 0.85 -20.21
N ILE A 101 -8.66 1.65 -21.27
CA ILE A 101 -9.07 1.28 -22.64
C ILE A 101 -7.89 0.61 -23.36
N SER A 102 -6.68 1.11 -23.16
CA SER A 102 -5.46 0.56 -23.76
C SER A 102 -4.23 0.91 -22.96
N GLY A 103 -3.15 0.13 -23.16
CA GLY A 103 -1.88 0.34 -22.46
C GLY A 103 -1.89 -0.08 -20.99
N GLY A 104 -2.92 -0.83 -20.55
CA GLY A 104 -3.00 -1.31 -19.17
C GLY A 104 -1.70 -1.98 -18.72
N TRP A 105 -1.31 -1.73 -17.47
CA TRP A 105 -0.06 -2.15 -16.84
C TRP A 105 1.22 -1.48 -17.35
N SER A 106 1.18 -0.69 -18.43
CA SER A 106 2.38 0.02 -18.91
C SER A 106 2.86 1.11 -17.94
N ASP A 107 1.96 1.67 -17.14
CA ASP A 107 2.22 2.63 -16.06
C ASP A 107 2.72 1.97 -14.76
N THR A 108 2.76 0.64 -14.69
CA THR A 108 3.13 -0.09 -13.48
C THR A 108 4.63 -0.39 -13.47
N PRO A 109 5.38 -0.05 -12.41
CA PRO A 109 6.76 -0.49 -12.25
C PRO A 109 6.90 -2.02 -12.25
N PRO A 110 8.03 -2.58 -12.75
CA PRO A 110 9.21 -1.89 -13.26
C PRO A 110 9.09 -1.43 -14.72
N ILE A 111 8.05 -1.85 -15.45
CA ILE A 111 7.89 -1.57 -16.88
C ILE A 111 7.97 -0.07 -17.15
N THR A 112 7.26 0.73 -16.35
CA THR A 112 7.27 2.18 -16.50
C THR A 112 8.64 2.83 -16.24
N TYR A 113 9.49 2.23 -15.41
CA TYR A 113 10.83 2.75 -15.12
C TYR A 113 11.81 2.48 -16.27
N GLU A 114 11.69 1.33 -16.93
CA GLU A 114 12.64 0.90 -17.96
C GLU A 114 12.24 1.34 -19.37
N HIS A 115 10.94 1.40 -19.65
CA HIS A 115 10.40 1.61 -20.99
C HIS A 115 9.45 2.81 -21.09
N GLY A 116 9.14 3.46 -19.96
CA GLY A 116 8.01 4.39 -19.88
C GLY A 116 6.66 3.67 -19.91
N GLY A 117 5.58 4.44 -19.76
CA GLY A 117 4.22 3.92 -19.74
C GLY A 117 3.22 4.95 -20.24
N ALA A 118 2.18 4.46 -20.90
CA ALA A 118 1.07 5.29 -21.34
C ALA A 118 -0.21 4.46 -21.33
N VAL A 119 -1.13 4.83 -20.43
CA VAL A 119 -2.46 4.22 -20.36
C VAL A 119 -3.47 5.21 -20.93
N LEU A 120 -4.22 4.77 -21.94
CA LEU A 120 -5.43 5.47 -22.36
C LEU A 120 -6.56 5.06 -21.42
N ASN A 121 -7.01 5.99 -20.58
CA ASN A 121 -8.10 5.76 -19.63
C ASN A 121 -9.26 6.74 -19.84
N ALA A 122 -10.39 6.42 -19.23
CA ALA A 122 -11.54 7.31 -19.14
C ALA A 122 -12.13 7.31 -17.73
N ALA A 123 -12.52 8.50 -17.27
CA ALA A 123 -13.28 8.66 -16.04
C ALA A 123 -14.77 8.37 -16.30
N ILE A 124 -15.38 7.54 -15.46
CA ILE A 124 -16.76 7.09 -15.61
C ILE A 124 -17.56 7.41 -14.34
N SER A 125 -18.70 8.06 -14.54
CA SER A 125 -19.77 8.13 -13.55
C SER A 125 -20.70 6.93 -13.73
N LEU A 126 -21.10 6.30 -12.63
CA LEU A 126 -22.09 5.21 -12.63
C LEU A 126 -23.45 5.82 -12.27
N ASP A 127 -24.45 5.66 -13.15
CA ASP A 127 -25.79 6.24 -12.98
C ASP A 127 -25.80 7.75 -12.64
N GLY A 128 -24.88 8.49 -13.27
CA GLY A 128 -24.70 9.92 -13.04
C GLY A 128 -23.99 10.29 -11.73
N LYS A 129 -23.53 9.30 -10.95
CA LYS A 129 -22.84 9.49 -9.66
C LYS A 129 -21.36 9.14 -9.74
N LYS A 130 -20.58 9.75 -8.87
CA LYS A 130 -19.18 9.40 -8.61
C LYS A 130 -19.14 8.30 -7.54
N PRO A 131 -18.81 7.05 -7.90
CA PRO A 131 -19.06 5.92 -7.02
C PRO A 131 -18.01 5.76 -5.91
N ILE A 132 -16.89 6.48 -5.95
CA ILE A 132 -15.83 6.35 -4.96
C ILE A 132 -15.84 7.63 -4.12
N GLY A 133 -15.95 7.49 -2.80
CA GLY A 133 -16.04 8.65 -1.92
C GLY A 133 -15.49 8.41 -0.52
N ALA A 134 -15.13 9.52 0.12
CA ALA A 134 -14.76 9.55 1.53
C ALA A 134 -15.37 10.79 2.18
N LYS A 135 -15.81 10.64 3.43
CA LYS A 135 -16.32 11.72 4.27
C LYS A 135 -15.54 11.75 5.55
N VAL A 136 -15.13 12.94 5.96
CA VAL A 136 -14.35 13.15 7.16
C VAL A 136 -15.02 14.18 8.03
N LYS A 137 -15.08 13.94 9.34
CA LYS A 137 -15.62 14.86 10.32
C LYS A 137 -14.62 15.07 11.44
N ARG A 138 -14.29 16.32 11.71
CA ARG A 138 -13.48 16.66 12.89
C ARG A 138 -14.33 16.52 14.15
N THR A 139 -13.88 15.75 15.14
CA THR A 139 -14.62 15.54 16.40
C THR A 139 -13.98 16.29 17.56
N GLY A 140 -14.58 16.26 18.75
CA GLY A 140 -13.97 16.80 19.98
C GLY A 140 -13.08 15.79 20.73
N ARG A 141 -12.93 14.57 20.23
CA ARG A 141 -12.21 13.47 20.90
C ARG A 141 -10.91 13.15 20.18
N LEU A 142 -9.86 12.87 20.95
CA LEU A 142 -8.54 12.53 20.43
C LEU A 142 -8.46 11.04 20.07
N GLU A 143 -9.28 10.67 19.10
CA GLU A 143 -9.38 9.33 18.53
C GLU A 143 -9.55 9.45 17.02
N LEU A 144 -8.94 8.52 16.28
CA LEU A 144 -9.20 8.32 14.88
C LEU A 144 -10.23 7.19 14.76
N VAL A 145 -11.41 7.53 14.24
CA VAL A 145 -12.47 6.56 14.03
C VAL A 145 -12.60 6.30 12.54
N LEU A 146 -12.47 5.04 12.16
CA LEU A 146 -12.48 4.59 10.78
C LEU A 146 -13.74 3.77 10.53
N HIS A 147 -14.54 4.16 9.55
CA HIS A 147 -15.73 3.44 9.15
C HIS A 147 -15.64 3.04 7.69
N LEU A 148 -15.81 1.75 7.43
CA LEU A 148 -15.99 1.21 6.10
C LEU A 148 -17.46 0.83 5.93
N VAL A 149 -18.08 1.37 4.89
CA VAL A 149 -19.46 1.08 4.50
C VAL A 149 -19.43 0.27 3.20
N ASP A 150 -19.92 -0.96 3.26
CA ASP A 150 -20.14 -1.81 2.08
C ASP A 150 -21.59 -1.69 1.56
N GLU A 151 -21.84 -2.03 0.30
CA GLU A 151 -23.18 -2.00 -0.34
C GLU A 151 -24.21 -2.84 0.41
N GLY A 152 -23.76 -3.89 1.11
CA GLY A 152 -24.61 -4.76 1.93
C GLY A 152 -25.08 -4.15 3.26
N GLY A 153 -24.59 -2.96 3.62
CA GLY A 153 -24.87 -2.33 4.92
C GLY A 153 -24.04 -2.90 6.09
N ASP A 154 -23.10 -3.80 5.81
CA ASP A 154 -22.11 -4.25 6.77
C ASP A 154 -21.15 -3.10 7.07
N ASN A 155 -21.31 -2.53 8.26
CA ASN A 155 -20.52 -1.42 8.73
C ASN A 155 -19.40 -1.95 9.61
N THR A 156 -18.16 -1.89 9.12
CA THR A 156 -17.00 -2.17 9.96
C THR A 156 -16.47 -0.86 10.52
N HIS A 157 -16.28 -0.82 11.84
CA HIS A 157 -15.74 0.35 12.53
C HIS A 157 -14.48 -0.02 13.32
N TRP A 158 -13.49 0.85 13.29
CA TRP A 158 -12.27 0.75 14.07
C TRP A 158 -12.05 2.06 14.81
N VAL A 159 -11.68 1.96 16.09
CA VAL A 159 -11.29 3.11 16.91
C VAL A 159 -9.80 2.96 17.20
N ILE A 160 -9.04 3.96 16.77
CA ILE A 160 -7.59 4.04 16.95
C ILE A 160 -7.35 5.19 17.92
N SER A 161 -6.91 4.83 19.12
CA SER A 161 -6.50 5.79 20.16
C SER A 161 -4.98 5.92 20.25
N ASP A 162 -4.24 4.98 19.67
CA ASP A 162 -2.79 4.95 19.66
C ASP A 162 -2.22 4.53 18.29
N LEU A 163 -1.20 5.23 17.80
CA LEU A 163 -0.60 4.95 16.49
C LEU A 163 0.05 3.57 16.38
N SER A 164 0.45 2.94 17.49
CA SER A 164 0.95 1.55 17.47
C SER A 164 -0.10 0.57 16.96
N GLN A 165 -1.39 0.89 17.09
CA GLN A 165 -2.48 0.09 16.52
C GLN A 165 -2.52 0.12 14.99
N MET A 166 -1.77 1.04 14.35
CA MET A 166 -1.61 1.12 12.91
C MET A 166 -0.28 0.52 12.42
N ALA A 167 0.56 0.00 13.31
CA ALA A 167 1.91 -0.46 12.97
C ALA A 167 1.94 -1.70 12.05
N ASP A 168 0.80 -2.38 11.89
CA ASP A 168 0.63 -3.55 11.02
C ASP A 168 0.19 -3.19 9.59
N TYR A 169 0.26 -1.92 9.18
CA TYR A 169 -0.13 -1.42 7.85
C TYR A 169 0.52 -2.16 6.68
N THR A 170 1.66 -2.82 6.91
CA THR A 170 2.37 -3.64 5.92
C THR A 170 1.76 -5.04 5.73
N GLN A 171 0.89 -5.50 6.63
CA GLN A 171 0.26 -6.82 6.58
C GLN A 171 -1.04 -6.77 5.75
N PRO A 172 -1.14 -7.48 4.60
CA PRO A 172 -2.33 -7.45 3.76
C PRO A 172 -3.63 -7.90 4.44
N SER A 173 -3.53 -8.76 5.45
CA SER A 173 -4.66 -9.31 6.20
C SER A 173 -5.09 -8.44 7.39
N ALA A 174 -4.40 -7.34 7.68
CA ALA A 174 -4.74 -6.48 8.81
C ALA A 174 -6.12 -5.81 8.60
N PRO A 175 -7.03 -5.85 9.60
CA PRO A 175 -8.31 -5.15 9.52
C PRO A 175 -8.12 -3.65 9.32
N GLY A 176 -8.91 -3.02 8.44
CA GLY A 176 -8.85 -1.57 8.22
C GLY A 176 -7.58 -1.06 7.50
N LYS A 177 -6.67 -1.95 7.08
CA LYS A 177 -5.37 -1.62 6.48
C LYS A 177 -5.42 -0.60 5.34
N TRP A 178 -6.35 -0.75 4.39
CA TRP A 178 -6.47 0.17 3.25
C TRP A 178 -6.80 1.59 3.69
N LEU A 179 -7.56 1.69 4.78
CA LEU A 179 -7.95 2.95 5.38
C LEU A 179 -6.84 3.50 6.29
N HIS A 180 -6.08 2.63 6.97
CA HIS A 180 -4.84 3.01 7.66
C HIS A 180 -3.85 3.66 6.69
N LEU A 181 -3.62 3.04 5.53
CA LEU A 181 -2.69 3.53 4.53
C LEU A 181 -3.14 4.87 3.94
N ALA A 182 -4.43 5.00 3.59
CA ALA A 182 -4.98 6.26 3.09
C ALA A 182 -4.83 7.40 4.12
N CYS A 183 -5.05 7.13 5.41
CA CYS A 183 -4.82 8.11 6.47
C CYS A 183 -3.34 8.48 6.64
N LEU A 184 -2.44 7.49 6.62
CA LEU A 184 -0.98 7.68 6.77
C LEU A 184 -0.36 8.47 5.61
N GLU A 185 -0.85 8.29 4.39
CA GLU A 185 -0.34 9.03 3.23
C GLU A 185 -0.89 10.47 3.15
N CYS A 186 -2.14 10.70 3.55
CA CYS A 186 -2.74 12.04 3.53
C CYS A 186 -2.27 12.93 4.68
N CYS A 187 -1.92 12.34 5.81
CA CYS A 187 -1.49 13.02 7.02
C CYS A 187 -0.12 12.47 7.39
N HIS A 188 0.94 13.23 7.15
CA HIS A 188 2.28 12.87 7.62
C HIS A 188 2.17 12.40 9.10
N ILE A 189 2.82 11.28 9.45
CA ILE A 189 2.60 10.50 10.69
C ILE A 189 2.55 11.38 11.94
N ASP A 190 3.37 12.43 11.99
CA ASP A 190 3.50 13.36 13.11
C ASP A 190 2.25 14.22 13.39
N ASP A 191 1.33 14.31 12.45
CA ASP A 191 0.10 15.12 12.56
C ASP A 191 -1.17 14.28 12.77
N LEU A 192 -1.15 12.97 12.53
CA LEU A 192 -2.35 12.12 12.60
C LEU A 192 -3.02 12.13 13.97
N LEU A 193 -2.26 12.07 15.07
CA LEU A 193 -2.82 12.15 16.43
C LEU A 193 -3.23 13.57 16.84
N LYS A 194 -2.85 14.61 16.08
CA LYS A 194 -3.35 15.97 16.32
C LYS A 194 -4.72 16.18 15.68
N PHE A 195 -5.16 15.27 14.81
CA PHE A 195 -6.46 15.33 14.16
C PHE A 195 -7.50 14.51 14.93
N LEU A 196 -8.38 15.24 15.61
CA LEU A 196 -9.62 14.71 16.19
C LEU A 196 -10.55 14.31 15.01
N CYS A 197 -10.63 13.04 14.60
CA CYS A 197 -11.20 12.73 13.28
C CYS A 197 -11.99 11.44 13.18
N LEU A 198 -13.15 11.52 12.54
CA LEU A 198 -13.96 10.39 12.07
C LEU A 198 -13.89 10.36 10.54
N LEU A 199 -13.26 9.33 9.98
CA LEU A 199 -13.21 9.08 8.53
C LEU A 199 -14.15 7.93 8.17
N VAL A 200 -15.07 8.20 7.24
CA VAL A 200 -15.99 7.24 6.65
C VAL A 200 -15.61 7.09 5.18
N CYS A 201 -15.26 5.89 4.75
CA CYS A 201 -15.04 5.58 3.34
C CYS A 201 -16.22 4.79 2.80
N ASP A 202 -16.85 5.34 1.76
CA ASP A 202 -17.92 4.69 1.02
C ASP A 202 -17.27 4.07 -0.23
N TRP A 203 -17.15 2.73 -0.25
CA TRP A 203 -16.59 1.96 -1.37
C TRP A 203 -17.65 1.09 -2.06
N PRO A 204 -18.73 1.65 -2.64
CA PRO A 204 -19.78 0.80 -3.17
C PRO A 204 -19.34 -0.07 -4.38
N PHE A 205 -18.29 0.25 -5.15
CA PHE A 205 -18.15 -0.39 -6.48
C PHE A 205 -16.87 -1.16 -6.84
N ILE A 206 -15.87 -1.30 -5.96
CA ILE A 206 -14.58 -1.86 -6.41
C ILE A 206 -14.53 -3.40 -6.39
N PHE A 207 -15.45 -4.08 -5.69
CA PHE A 207 -15.61 -5.54 -5.80
C PHE A 207 -17.08 -5.93 -5.95
N GLY A 208 -17.72 -5.42 -7.00
CA GLY A 208 -19.03 -5.92 -7.39
C GLY A 208 -18.96 -7.41 -7.71
N ARG A 209 -19.62 -8.25 -6.90
CA ARG A 209 -20.15 -9.52 -7.41
C ARG A 209 -20.99 -9.15 -8.61
N PHE A 210 -20.55 -9.53 -9.81
CA PHE A 210 -21.39 -9.51 -11.00
C PHE A 210 -22.66 -10.33 -10.67
N HIS A 211 -23.73 -9.66 -10.29
CA HIS A 211 -25.06 -10.26 -10.31
C HIS A 211 -25.38 -10.51 -11.79
N PRO A 212 -25.77 -11.75 -12.17
CA PRO A 212 -26.17 -11.99 -13.53
C PRO A 212 -27.38 -11.11 -13.83
N TYR A 213 -27.25 -10.28 -14.87
CA TYR A 213 -28.32 -9.48 -15.46
C TYR A 213 -29.61 -10.30 -15.53
N SER A 214 -30.61 -9.94 -14.73
CA SER A 214 -32.00 -10.35 -14.94
C SER A 214 -32.77 -9.18 -15.55
N GLY A 215 -33.21 -9.35 -16.80
CA GLY A 215 -34.25 -8.52 -17.39
C GLY A 215 -33.79 -7.54 -18.48
N ILE A 216 -33.45 -8.06 -19.66
CA ILE A 216 -33.85 -7.41 -20.91
C ILE A 216 -34.92 -8.30 -21.52
N THR A 217 -36.18 -7.94 -21.28
CA THR A 217 -37.35 -8.02 -22.16
C THR A 217 -38.51 -7.32 -21.48
#